data_AF-A0AAV4GPC5-F1
#
_entry.id   AF-A0AAV4GPC5-F1
#
_cell.length_a   1.000
_cell.length_b   1.000
_cell.length_c   1.000
_cell.angle_alpha   90.00
_cell.angle_beta   90.00
_cell.angle_gamma   90.00
#
_symmetry.space_group_name_H-M   'P 1'
#
loop_
_entity.id
_entity.type
_entity.pdbx_description
1 polymer ?
#
loop_
_entity_poly.entity_id
_entity_poly.type
_entity_poly.pdbx_seq_one_letter_code
_entity_poly.pdbx_strand_id
1 'polypeptide(L)'
;MKVLLVCLLALAVVSAADNAKCKKKCAKCPLVERSSCLAGMEKDHECNCCDICSRFEGEECDMKDDKHKHGQCGDGLECRKTPGGQICQCVWNEMVCGTNGQDYNNLCQLMAAAVREGLQETLEVDHVGPCKNESRIVGPPRYIKNNTNENVVLTCEAIGNPVPTLKWEVKRSNGKTTEMPGDDDHIMIAIRGGPGMFKISGWMQIEGLKKRHEGDYTCIAVNKHNADKATARIKVIN
;
A
#
# COMPACT_ATOMS: atom_id res chain seq x y z
N MET A 1 24.34 58.82 -13.58
CA MET A 1 22.95 58.43 -13.27
C MET A 1 22.23 57.94 -14.53
N LYS A 2 22.42 56.70 -14.98
CA LYS A 2 21.63 56.12 -16.10
C LYS A 2 21.44 54.59 -16.00
N VAL A 3 21.90 53.95 -14.93
CA VAL A 3 21.89 52.48 -14.80
C VAL A 3 20.73 51.96 -13.94
N LEU A 4 20.00 52.83 -13.23
CA LEU A 4 18.87 52.40 -12.38
C LEU A 4 17.50 52.30 -13.11
N LEU A 5 17.35 52.80 -14.34
CA LEU A 5 16.05 52.77 -15.04
C LEU A 5 15.78 51.50 -15.85
N VAL A 6 16.82 50.72 -16.18
CA VAL A 6 16.68 49.54 -17.05
C VAL A 6 16.19 48.30 -16.26
N CYS A 7 16.55 48.17 -14.98
CA CYS A 7 16.08 47.05 -14.14
C CYS A 7 14.59 47.13 -13.77
N LEU A 8 14.04 48.33 -13.53
CA LEU A 8 12.61 48.51 -13.20
C LEU A 8 11.68 48.22 -14.38
N LEU A 9 12.08 48.61 -15.61
CA LEU A 9 11.34 48.28 -16.83
C LEU A 9 11.42 46.78 -17.15
N ALA A 10 12.56 46.12 -16.94
CA ALA A 10 12.70 44.68 -17.15
C ALA A 10 11.81 43.87 -16.17
N LEU A 11 11.78 44.23 -14.88
CA LEU A 11 10.91 43.58 -13.89
C LEU A 11 9.41 43.81 -14.18
N ALA A 12 9.03 45.03 -14.59
CA ALA A 12 7.64 45.34 -14.93
C ALA A 12 7.17 44.59 -16.20
N VAL A 13 8.02 44.48 -17.22
CA VAL A 13 7.69 43.76 -18.46
C VAL A 13 7.61 42.24 -18.23
N VAL A 14 8.50 41.67 -17.41
CA VAL A 14 8.45 40.25 -17.02
C VAL A 14 7.13 39.95 -16.28
N SER A 15 6.75 40.78 -15.30
CA SER A 15 5.48 40.60 -14.57
C SER A 15 4.23 40.74 -15.46
N ALA A 16 4.26 41.60 -16.49
CA ALA A 16 3.14 41.77 -17.41
C ALA A 16 3.02 40.63 -18.45
N ALA A 17 4.15 40.09 -18.93
CA ALA A 17 4.18 38.98 -19.88
C ALA A 17 3.73 37.65 -19.26
N ASP A 18 4.20 37.37 -18.03
CA ASP A 18 3.76 36.19 -17.26
C ASP A 18 2.27 36.27 -16.92
N ASN A 19 1.78 37.48 -16.58
CA ASN A 19 0.35 37.72 -16.34
C ASN A 19 -0.50 37.52 -17.62
N ALA A 20 -0.03 37.92 -18.80
CA ALA A 20 -0.74 37.69 -20.06
C ALA A 20 -0.77 36.21 -20.48
N LYS A 21 0.33 35.47 -20.24
CA LYS A 21 0.41 34.02 -20.46
C LYS A 21 -0.56 33.28 -19.55
N CYS A 22 -0.54 33.60 -18.25
CA CYS A 22 -1.45 33.01 -17.28
C CYS A 22 -2.90 33.36 -17.57
N LYS A 23 -3.24 34.61 -17.91
CA LYS A 23 -4.61 34.98 -18.29
C LYS A 23 -5.17 34.13 -19.43
N LYS A 24 -4.37 33.83 -20.46
CA LYS A 24 -4.78 32.96 -21.57
C LYS A 24 -4.95 31.50 -21.16
N LYS A 25 -4.08 30.99 -20.27
CA LYS A 25 -4.15 29.62 -19.72
C LYS A 25 -5.39 29.46 -18.84
N CYS A 26 -5.60 30.38 -17.90
CA CYS A 26 -6.71 30.34 -16.96
C CYS A 26 -8.08 30.42 -17.65
N ALA A 27 -8.16 31.08 -18.82
CA ALA A 27 -9.37 31.11 -19.62
C ALA A 27 -9.72 29.75 -20.30
N LYS A 28 -8.80 28.77 -20.27
CA LYS A 28 -8.90 27.47 -20.95
C LYS A 28 -8.59 26.30 -20.02
N CYS A 29 -8.88 26.44 -18.73
CA CYS A 29 -8.67 25.34 -17.79
C CYS A 29 -9.53 24.12 -18.18
N PRO A 30 -8.94 22.90 -18.18
CA PRO A 30 -9.72 21.69 -18.35
C PRO A 30 -10.71 21.53 -17.19
N LEU A 31 -11.87 20.95 -17.47
CA LEU A 31 -12.79 20.53 -16.42
C LEU A 31 -12.27 19.24 -15.82
N VAL A 32 -12.09 19.23 -14.50
CA VAL A 32 -11.66 18.07 -13.73
C VAL A 32 -12.82 17.63 -12.85
N GLU A 33 -13.23 16.36 -12.99
CA GLU A 33 -14.32 15.83 -12.17
C GLU A 33 -13.83 15.55 -10.74
N ARG A 34 -14.54 16.06 -9.73
CA ARG A 34 -14.12 15.92 -8.32
C ARG A 34 -13.97 14.45 -7.89
N SER A 35 -14.83 13.57 -8.40
CA SER A 35 -14.80 12.12 -8.14
C SER A 35 -13.53 11.43 -8.65
N SER A 36 -12.82 12.05 -9.60
CA SER A 36 -11.55 11.54 -10.14
C SER A 36 -10.31 11.96 -9.33
N CYS A 37 -10.42 12.98 -8.49
CA CYS A 37 -9.32 13.48 -7.67
C CYS A 37 -9.36 12.87 -6.26
N LEU A 38 -8.88 11.63 -6.15
CA LEU A 38 -9.00 10.80 -4.95
C LEU A 38 -8.28 11.37 -3.71
N ALA A 39 -7.25 12.21 -3.91
CA ALA A 39 -6.52 12.88 -2.84
C ALA A 39 -6.86 14.37 -2.71
N GLY A 40 -7.99 14.81 -3.27
CA GLY A 40 -8.33 16.21 -3.35
C GLY A 40 -7.75 16.92 -4.58
N MET A 41 -8.08 18.21 -4.67
CA MET A 41 -7.70 19.07 -5.78
C MET A 41 -6.83 20.21 -5.29
N GLU A 42 -5.87 20.60 -6.12
CA GLU A 42 -5.09 21.81 -5.93
C GLU A 42 -5.14 22.67 -7.20
N LYS A 43 -4.47 23.81 -7.14
CA LYS A 43 -4.32 24.70 -8.27
C LYS A 43 -3.00 24.45 -8.97
N ASP A 44 -2.98 24.64 -10.29
CA ASP A 44 -1.76 24.47 -11.08
C ASP A 44 -0.61 25.35 -10.58
N HIS A 45 0.60 24.80 -10.45
CA HIS A 45 1.75 25.52 -9.91
C HIS A 45 2.20 26.72 -10.77
N GLU A 46 1.93 26.72 -12.07
CA GLU A 46 2.42 27.78 -12.98
C GLU A 46 1.65 29.10 -12.82
N CYS A 47 0.31 29.03 -12.77
CA CYS A 47 -0.57 30.20 -12.81
C CYS A 47 -1.62 30.22 -11.68
N ASN A 48 -1.68 29.17 -10.87
CA ASN A 48 -2.53 29.04 -9.69
C ASN A 48 -4.03 29.28 -9.96
N CYS A 49 -4.55 28.76 -11.08
CA CYS A 49 -5.93 29.03 -11.48
C CYS A 49 -6.72 27.79 -11.92
N CYS A 50 -6.09 26.84 -12.60
CA CYS A 50 -6.75 25.62 -13.05
C CYS A 50 -6.78 24.59 -11.92
N ASP A 51 -7.93 23.93 -11.75
CA ASP A 51 -8.03 22.78 -10.86
C ASP A 51 -7.27 21.60 -11.46
N ILE A 52 -6.43 20.97 -10.64
CA ILE A 52 -5.71 19.74 -10.96
C ILE A 52 -5.85 18.78 -9.78
N CYS A 53 -5.77 17.48 -10.04
CA CYS A 53 -5.76 16.50 -8.95
C CYS A 53 -4.40 16.52 -8.25
N SER A 54 -4.42 16.51 -6.92
CA SER A 54 -3.22 16.23 -6.14
C SER A 54 -2.82 14.76 -6.25
N ARG A 55 -1.56 14.47 -5.95
CA ARG A 55 -0.98 13.13 -6.09
C ARG A 55 -1.53 12.18 -5.02
N PHE A 56 -2.01 11.03 -5.46
CA PHE A 56 -2.60 9.99 -4.63
C PHE A 56 -1.53 9.06 -4.02
N GLU A 57 -1.93 8.26 -3.04
CA GLU A 57 -1.03 7.31 -2.38
C GLU A 57 -0.33 6.39 -3.38
N GLY A 58 0.99 6.27 -3.25
CA GLY A 58 1.85 5.46 -4.12
C GLY A 58 2.32 6.16 -5.38
N GLU A 59 1.79 7.33 -5.72
CA GLU A 59 2.26 8.11 -6.87
C GLU A 59 3.55 8.86 -6.57
N GLU A 60 4.39 9.05 -7.60
CA GLU A 60 5.57 9.91 -7.52
C GLU A 60 5.19 11.36 -7.19
N CYS A 61 6.01 12.01 -6.38
CA CYS A 61 5.75 13.36 -5.86
C CYS A 61 7.02 14.22 -5.80
N ASP A 62 6.84 15.52 -5.64
CA ASP A 62 7.93 16.46 -5.43
C ASP A 62 8.03 16.87 -3.96
N MET A 63 9.24 16.87 -3.40
CA MET A 63 9.48 17.45 -2.09
C MET A 63 9.33 18.99 -2.14
N LYS A 64 9.22 19.64 -0.98
CA LYS A 64 9.02 21.10 -0.88
C LYS A 64 10.08 21.94 -1.61
N ASP A 65 11.30 21.45 -1.71
CA ASP A 65 12.44 22.15 -2.34
C ASP A 65 12.75 21.66 -3.76
N ASP A 66 12.00 20.66 -4.25
CA ASP A 66 12.20 20.10 -5.58
C ASP A 66 11.59 21.03 -6.65
N LYS A 67 12.15 20.96 -7.85
CA LYS A 67 11.48 21.54 -9.02
C LYS A 67 10.17 20.81 -9.24
N HIS A 68 9.07 21.54 -9.43
CA HIS A 68 7.77 20.98 -9.73
C HIS A 68 7.82 20.12 -11.02
N LYS A 69 7.81 18.80 -10.86
CA LYS A 69 7.96 17.79 -11.91
C LYS A 69 6.81 16.77 -11.85
N HIS A 70 6.50 16.25 -10.66
CA HIS A 70 5.48 15.23 -10.45
C HIS A 70 4.21 15.79 -9.80
N GLY A 71 4.30 16.83 -8.97
CA GLY A 71 3.18 17.42 -8.21
C GLY A 71 3.29 17.18 -6.70
N GLN A 72 2.40 17.82 -5.94
CA GLN A 72 2.34 17.69 -4.49
C GLN A 72 1.37 16.57 -4.09
N CYS A 73 1.64 15.95 -2.94
CA CYS A 73 0.72 14.98 -2.36
C CYS A 73 -0.54 15.67 -1.86
N GLY A 74 -1.68 14.99 -2.02
CA GLY A 74 -2.96 15.51 -1.58
C GLY A 74 -3.25 15.35 -0.09
N ASP A 75 -4.50 15.52 0.29
CA ASP A 75 -4.93 15.58 1.68
C ASP A 75 -4.58 14.31 2.46
N GLY A 76 -3.91 14.49 3.61
CA GLY A 76 -3.49 13.38 4.48
C GLY A 76 -2.28 12.56 3.99
N LEU A 77 -1.64 12.98 2.89
CA LEU A 77 -0.48 12.32 2.30
C LEU A 77 0.79 13.16 2.51
N GLU A 78 1.93 12.47 2.64
CA GLU A 78 3.25 13.09 2.73
C GLU A 78 4.19 12.49 1.67
N CYS A 79 4.95 13.34 0.98
CA CYS A 79 5.95 12.88 0.03
C CYS A 79 7.16 12.31 0.78
N ARG A 80 7.42 11.01 0.63
CA ARG A 80 8.48 10.30 1.36
C ARG A 80 9.47 9.62 0.42
N LYS A 81 10.75 9.67 0.79
CA LYS A 81 11.83 9.01 0.04
C LYS A 81 11.80 7.49 0.27
N THR A 82 11.97 6.75 -0.81
CA THR A 82 12.06 5.30 -0.86
C THR A 82 13.28 4.90 -1.70
N PRO A 83 13.73 3.64 -1.67
CA PRO A 83 14.81 3.18 -2.56
C PRO A 83 14.51 3.35 -4.05
N GLY A 84 13.24 3.43 -4.44
CA GLY A 84 12.80 3.58 -5.83
C GLY A 84 12.49 5.01 -6.27
N GLY A 85 12.79 6.03 -5.45
CA GLY A 85 12.40 7.43 -5.68
C GLY A 85 11.57 7.98 -4.53
N GLN A 86 10.78 9.03 -4.74
CA GLN A 86 9.88 9.56 -3.72
C GLN A 86 8.42 9.37 -4.13
N ILE A 87 7.58 8.97 -3.17
CA ILE A 87 6.16 8.69 -3.40
C ILE A 87 5.30 9.26 -2.26
N CYS A 88 4.03 9.53 -2.56
CA CYS A 88 3.05 9.92 -1.55
C CYS A 88 2.70 8.73 -0.66
N GLN A 89 2.80 8.91 0.65
CA GLN A 89 2.43 7.91 1.65
C GLN A 89 1.42 8.49 2.63
N CYS A 90 0.43 7.69 3.03
CA CYS A 90 -0.54 8.11 4.03
C CYS A 90 0.13 8.41 5.37
N VAL A 91 -0.23 9.56 5.96
CA VAL A 91 0.21 9.93 7.31
C VAL A 91 -0.39 8.97 8.34
N TRP A 92 -1.66 8.58 8.15
CA TRP A 92 -2.37 7.63 9.02
C TRP A 92 -2.50 6.26 8.36
N ASN A 93 -1.41 5.49 8.40
CA ASN A 93 -1.28 4.19 7.72
C ASN A 93 -1.91 3.00 8.48
N GLU A 94 -2.70 3.25 9.52
CA GLU A 94 -3.39 2.22 10.29
C GLU A 94 -4.65 1.76 9.56
N MET A 95 -4.90 0.45 9.51
CA MET A 95 -6.14 -0.11 8.96
C MET A 95 -7.35 0.38 9.75
N VAL A 96 -8.43 0.70 9.04
CA VAL A 96 -9.69 1.18 9.62
C VAL A 96 -10.89 0.44 9.04
N CYS A 97 -11.94 0.33 9.86
CA CYS A 97 -13.26 -0.08 9.43
C CYS A 97 -14.09 1.16 9.07
N GLY A 98 -14.68 1.17 7.88
CA GLY A 98 -15.62 2.22 7.48
C GLY A 98 -17.03 1.99 8.03
N THR A 99 -17.83 3.04 8.12
CA THR A 99 -19.26 2.98 8.48
C THR A 99 -20.10 2.10 7.54
N ASN A 100 -19.58 1.81 6.34
CA ASN A 100 -20.15 0.86 5.37
C ASN A 100 -19.77 -0.62 5.65
N GLY A 101 -19.03 -0.91 6.72
CA GLY A 101 -18.58 -2.26 7.06
C GLY A 101 -17.46 -2.80 6.18
N GLN A 102 -16.77 -1.94 5.42
CA GLN A 102 -15.63 -2.31 4.58
C GLN A 102 -14.29 -1.96 5.27
N ASP A 103 -13.31 -2.85 5.11
CA ASP A 103 -11.94 -2.63 5.56
C ASP A 103 -11.17 -1.73 4.59
N TYR A 104 -10.45 -0.75 5.13
CA TYR A 104 -9.54 0.10 4.38
C TYR A 104 -8.14 -0.03 4.97
N ASN A 105 -7.12 -0.12 4.11
CA ASN A 105 -5.74 -0.32 4.58
C ASN A 105 -5.23 0.87 5.41
N ASN A 106 -5.78 2.05 5.17
CA ASN A 106 -5.46 3.29 5.87
C ASN A 106 -6.57 4.33 5.68
N LEU A 107 -6.50 5.44 6.41
CA LEU A 107 -7.48 6.52 6.33
C LEU A 107 -7.54 7.16 4.93
N CYS A 108 -6.40 7.31 4.25
CA CYS A 108 -6.33 7.92 2.93
C CYS A 108 -7.10 7.11 1.89
N GLN A 109 -7.08 5.78 1.99
CA GLN A 109 -7.87 4.89 1.11
C GLN A 109 -9.37 4.94 1.41
N LEU A 110 -9.76 5.12 2.68
CA LEU A 110 -11.17 5.36 3.03
C LEU A 110 -11.67 6.67 2.42
N MET A 111 -10.93 7.76 2.60
CA MET A 111 -11.27 9.07 2.01
C MET A 111 -11.34 9.01 0.48
N ALA A 112 -10.39 8.33 -0.16
CA ALA A 112 -10.41 8.13 -1.61
C ALA A 112 -11.63 7.35 -2.09
N ALA A 113 -12.04 6.30 -1.37
CA ALA A 113 -13.26 5.57 -1.70
C ALA A 113 -14.50 6.47 -1.54
N ALA A 114 -14.56 7.26 -0.46
CA ALA A 114 -15.66 8.21 -0.24
C ALA A 114 -15.76 9.22 -1.39
N VAL A 115 -14.64 9.77 -1.87
CA VAL A 115 -14.62 10.69 -3.02
C VAL A 115 -15.09 10.01 -4.30
N ARG A 116 -14.55 8.82 -4.58
CA ARG A 116 -14.87 8.07 -5.80
C ARG A 116 -16.34 7.69 -5.89
N GLU A 117 -16.93 7.34 -4.75
CA GLU A 117 -18.30 6.81 -4.66
C GLU A 117 -19.33 7.89 -4.31
N GLY A 118 -18.92 9.15 -4.08
CA GLY A 118 -19.81 10.24 -3.73
C GLY A 118 -20.39 10.13 -2.32
N LEU A 119 -19.65 9.53 -1.40
CA LEU A 119 -20.05 9.22 -0.02
C LEU A 119 -19.32 10.08 1.03
N GLN A 120 -18.79 11.24 0.66
CA GLN A 120 -17.99 12.08 1.57
C GLN A 120 -18.74 12.52 2.85
N GLU A 121 -20.08 12.52 2.84
CA GLU A 121 -20.92 12.88 4.00
C GLU A 121 -21.35 11.68 4.85
N THR A 122 -21.11 10.44 4.40
CA THR A 122 -21.67 9.23 5.05
C THR A 122 -20.65 8.13 5.29
N LEU A 123 -19.59 8.06 4.49
CA LEU A 123 -18.49 7.13 4.69
C LEU A 123 -17.43 7.74 5.60
N GLU A 124 -17.47 7.34 6.86
CA GLU A 124 -16.55 7.78 7.91
C GLU A 124 -15.82 6.56 8.50
N VAL A 125 -14.82 6.83 9.35
CA VAL A 125 -14.20 5.77 10.16
C VAL A 125 -15.18 5.37 11.27
N ASP A 126 -15.57 4.10 11.29
CA ASP A 126 -16.32 3.51 12.41
C ASP A 126 -15.37 3.22 13.58
N HIS A 127 -14.29 2.48 13.33
CA HIS A 127 -13.24 2.20 14.30
C HIS A 127 -11.90 1.83 13.64
N VAL A 128 -10.83 1.87 14.43
CA VAL A 128 -9.49 1.43 14.01
C VAL A 128 -9.39 -0.10 14.11
N GLY A 129 -8.86 -0.72 13.05
CA GLY A 129 -8.77 -2.17 12.88
C GLY A 129 -9.75 -2.74 11.86
N PRO A 130 -9.78 -4.08 11.71
CA PRO A 130 -10.69 -4.74 10.78
C PRO A 130 -12.14 -4.70 11.28
N CYS A 131 -13.10 -4.54 10.37
CA CYS A 131 -14.53 -4.56 10.67
C CYS A 131 -14.99 -5.89 11.32
N LYS A 132 -14.28 -6.98 11.04
CA LYS A 132 -14.51 -8.28 11.67
C LYS A 132 -13.35 -8.63 12.60
N ASN A 133 -13.70 -9.04 13.82
CA ASN A 133 -12.72 -9.45 14.83
C ASN A 133 -12.09 -10.83 14.56
N GLU A 134 -12.66 -11.63 13.67
CA GLU A 134 -12.15 -12.94 13.27
C GLU A 134 -10.78 -12.85 12.56
N SER A 135 -9.97 -13.89 12.75
CA SER A 135 -8.75 -14.15 11.99
C SER A 135 -9.11 -14.39 10.52
N ARG A 136 -8.37 -13.75 9.61
CA ARG A 136 -8.51 -13.91 8.17
C ARG A 136 -7.17 -13.88 7.46
N ILE A 137 -6.88 -14.90 6.66
CA ILE A 137 -5.70 -14.98 5.80
C ILE A 137 -5.95 -14.11 4.57
N VAL A 138 -5.18 -13.03 4.45
CA VAL A 138 -5.25 -12.06 3.34
C VAL A 138 -4.15 -12.27 2.31
N GLY A 139 -3.05 -12.91 2.72
CA GLY A 139 -1.95 -13.34 1.85
C GLY A 139 -1.73 -14.83 2.01
N PRO A 140 -2.48 -15.71 1.31
CA PRO A 140 -2.29 -17.15 1.42
C PRO A 140 -0.96 -17.59 0.77
N PRO A 141 -0.37 -18.71 1.22
CA PRO A 141 0.78 -19.29 0.54
C PRO A 141 0.44 -19.66 -0.90
N ARG A 142 1.45 -19.61 -1.75
CA ARG A 142 1.31 -19.90 -3.19
C ARG A 142 1.97 -21.22 -3.55
N TYR A 143 1.44 -21.85 -4.59
CA TYR A 143 2.04 -23.04 -5.18
C TYR A 143 3.47 -22.76 -5.62
N ILE A 144 4.39 -23.66 -5.28
CA ILE A 144 5.79 -23.60 -5.70
C ILE A 144 6.12 -24.88 -6.46
N LYS A 145 6.74 -24.72 -7.62
CA LYS A 145 7.34 -25.81 -8.39
C LYS A 145 8.81 -25.46 -8.59
N ASN A 146 9.72 -26.23 -7.99
CA ASN A 146 11.14 -25.91 -8.06
C ASN A 146 12.06 -27.13 -8.08
N ASN A 147 13.33 -26.94 -8.44
CA ASN A 147 14.32 -28.02 -8.54
C ASN A 147 14.93 -28.39 -7.18
N THR A 148 15.55 -29.56 -7.13
CA THR A 148 16.33 -30.02 -5.98
C THR A 148 17.51 -29.07 -5.70
N ASN A 149 17.85 -28.88 -4.42
CA ASN A 149 18.87 -27.95 -3.90
C ASN A 149 18.56 -26.46 -4.00
N GLU A 150 17.42 -26.06 -4.57
CA GLU A 150 17.00 -24.65 -4.55
C GLU A 150 16.40 -24.24 -3.20
N ASN A 151 16.47 -22.95 -2.89
CA ASN A 151 15.86 -22.38 -1.69
C ASN A 151 14.45 -21.89 -2.01
N VAL A 152 13.47 -22.24 -1.17
CA VAL A 152 12.08 -21.83 -1.36
C VAL A 152 11.50 -21.22 -0.08
N VAL A 153 10.54 -20.31 -0.25
CA VAL A 153 9.87 -19.64 0.87
C VAL A 153 8.37 -19.63 0.61
N LEU A 154 7.59 -20.17 1.55
CA LEU A 154 6.15 -19.92 1.63
C LEU A 154 5.89 -18.73 2.54
N THR A 155 5.00 -17.86 2.09
CA THR A 155 4.54 -16.69 2.85
C THR A 155 3.10 -16.87 3.27
N CYS A 156 2.75 -16.36 4.45
CA CYS A 156 1.38 -16.31 4.92
C CYS A 156 1.15 -15.01 5.68
N GLU A 157 0.13 -14.25 5.28
CA GLU A 157 -0.26 -13.01 5.95
C GLU A 157 -1.71 -13.11 6.42
N ALA A 158 -1.94 -12.79 7.69
CA ALA A 158 -3.25 -12.80 8.29
C ALA A 158 -3.52 -11.50 9.07
N ILE A 159 -4.79 -11.18 9.21
CA ILE A 159 -5.28 -10.05 10.02
C ILE A 159 -6.32 -10.55 11.03
N GLY A 160 -6.53 -9.80 12.09
CA GLY A 160 -7.61 -10.06 13.06
C GLY A 160 -7.48 -9.20 14.31
N ASN A 161 -8.56 -9.12 15.09
CA ASN A 161 -8.59 -8.39 16.35
C ASN A 161 -9.17 -9.27 17.48
N PRO A 162 -8.34 -9.87 18.35
CA PRO A 162 -6.88 -9.70 18.48
C PRO A 162 -6.09 -10.27 17.29
N VAL A 163 -4.86 -9.75 17.13
CA VAL A 163 -3.89 -10.24 16.13
C VAL A 163 -3.76 -11.76 16.25
N PRO A 164 -3.93 -12.52 15.15
CA PRO A 164 -3.86 -13.97 15.20
C PRO A 164 -2.43 -14.48 15.40
N THR A 165 -2.31 -15.71 15.86
CA THR A 165 -1.06 -16.47 15.82
C THR A 165 -1.00 -17.31 14.55
N LEU A 166 0.20 -17.51 14.00
CA LEU A 166 0.41 -18.35 12.81
C LEU A 166 1.02 -19.69 13.20
N LYS A 167 0.51 -20.75 12.58
CA LYS A 167 1.06 -22.11 12.65
C LYS A 167 1.16 -22.70 11.25
N TRP A 168 2.06 -23.65 11.08
CA TRP A 168 2.25 -24.37 9.83
C TRP A 168 2.14 -25.87 10.07
N GLU A 169 1.46 -26.54 9.15
CA GLU A 169 1.36 -27.99 9.09
C GLU A 169 1.67 -28.44 7.66
N VAL A 170 2.24 -29.63 7.50
CA VAL A 170 2.36 -30.27 6.19
C VAL A 170 1.55 -31.55 6.16
N LYS A 171 0.88 -31.80 5.04
CA LYS A 171 0.33 -33.10 4.68
C LYS A 171 1.22 -33.72 3.60
N ARG A 172 1.87 -34.83 3.93
CA ARG A 172 2.75 -35.58 3.01
C ARG A 172 1.94 -36.64 2.24
N SER A 173 2.57 -37.27 1.24
CA SER A 173 1.93 -38.28 0.37
C SER A 173 1.38 -39.50 1.12
N ASN A 174 1.93 -39.83 2.29
CA ASN A 174 1.42 -40.88 3.18
C ASN A 174 0.11 -40.49 3.90
N GLY A 175 -0.42 -39.29 3.66
CA GLY A 175 -1.62 -38.77 4.31
C GLY A 175 -1.40 -38.27 5.73
N LYS A 176 -0.19 -38.44 6.30
CA LYS A 176 0.14 -37.96 7.65
C LYS A 176 0.32 -36.45 7.64
N THR A 177 -0.36 -35.79 8.56
CA THR A 177 -0.17 -34.37 8.87
C THR A 177 0.82 -34.23 10.02
N THR A 178 1.80 -33.33 9.88
CA THR A 178 2.76 -33.01 10.93
C THR A 178 2.89 -31.49 11.07
N GLU A 179 2.98 -31.02 12.31
CA GLU A 179 3.30 -29.63 12.60
C GLU A 179 4.74 -29.29 12.16
N MET A 180 4.94 -28.05 11.73
CA MET A 180 6.23 -27.51 11.28
C MET A 180 6.85 -26.60 12.36
N PRO A 181 8.19 -26.50 12.46
CA PRO A 181 9.20 -27.05 11.53
C PRO A 181 9.52 -28.53 11.73
N GLY A 182 9.05 -29.15 12.82
CA GLY A 182 9.43 -30.53 13.17
C GLY A 182 10.94 -30.66 13.43
N ASP A 183 11.51 -31.81 13.04
CA ASP A 183 12.94 -32.14 13.24
C ASP A 183 13.78 -32.03 11.94
N ASP A 184 13.28 -31.35 10.89
CA ASP A 184 14.02 -31.19 9.62
C ASP A 184 14.98 -29.99 9.71
N ASP A 185 16.27 -30.24 9.59
CA ASP A 185 17.35 -29.26 9.67
C ASP A 185 17.38 -28.24 8.51
N HIS A 186 16.61 -28.50 7.45
CA HIS A 186 16.48 -27.60 6.30
C HIS A 186 15.35 -26.57 6.43
N ILE A 187 14.47 -26.70 7.42
CA ILE A 187 13.25 -25.91 7.52
C ILE A 187 13.38 -24.87 8.63
N MET A 188 13.12 -23.61 8.28
CA MET A 188 13.07 -22.49 9.21
C MET A 188 11.72 -21.79 9.13
N ILE A 189 11.15 -21.46 10.28
CA ILE A 189 9.93 -20.63 10.36
C ILE A 189 10.26 -19.34 11.08
N ALA A 190 9.91 -18.23 10.43
CA ALA A 190 9.95 -16.91 11.03
C ALA A 190 8.53 -16.34 11.05
N ILE A 191 8.13 -15.78 12.19
CA ILE A 191 6.86 -15.07 12.34
C ILE A 191 7.20 -13.70 12.90
N ARG A 192 6.62 -12.65 12.31
CA ARG A 192 6.75 -11.28 12.79
C ARG A 192 5.40 -10.58 12.75
N GLY A 193 5.25 -9.58 13.61
CA GLY A 193 4.19 -8.59 13.45
C GLY A 193 4.25 -8.03 12.01
N GLY A 194 3.07 -7.85 11.41
CA GLY A 194 2.98 -7.28 10.07
C GLY A 194 3.42 -5.81 10.06
N PRO A 195 3.60 -5.22 8.87
CA PRO A 195 3.95 -3.80 8.73
C PRO A 195 2.87 -2.85 9.28
N GLY A 196 1.66 -3.34 9.55
CA GLY A 196 0.56 -2.58 10.13
C GLY A 196 -0.02 -3.25 11.37
N MET A 197 -0.77 -2.47 12.15
CA MET A 197 -1.54 -2.95 13.30
C MET A 197 -2.52 -4.06 12.88
N PHE A 198 -2.85 -4.99 13.78
CA PHE A 198 -3.78 -6.11 13.53
C PHE A 198 -3.30 -7.14 12.49
N LYS A 199 -2.12 -6.97 11.89
CA LYS A 199 -1.54 -7.87 10.88
C LYS A 199 -0.40 -8.71 11.45
N ILE A 200 -0.28 -9.93 10.96
CA ILE A 200 0.85 -10.83 11.21
C ILE A 200 1.32 -11.44 9.89
N SER A 201 2.63 -11.61 9.77
CA SER A 201 3.26 -12.25 8.60
C SER A 201 4.16 -13.39 9.06
N GLY A 202 4.09 -14.51 8.34
CA GLY A 202 4.87 -15.72 8.57
C GLY A 202 5.56 -16.18 7.30
N TRP A 203 6.81 -16.63 7.45
CA TRP A 203 7.64 -17.17 6.39
C TRP A 203 8.12 -18.55 6.80
N MET A 204 7.92 -19.54 5.93
CA MET A 204 8.51 -20.86 6.06
C MET A 204 9.51 -21.05 4.93
N GLN A 205 10.78 -21.07 5.29
CA GLN A 205 11.89 -21.25 4.36
C GLN A 205 12.35 -22.71 4.40
N ILE A 206 12.66 -23.24 3.23
CA ILE A 206 13.31 -24.53 3.07
C ILE A 206 14.60 -24.28 2.30
N GLU A 207 15.73 -24.52 2.96
CA GLU A 207 17.05 -24.47 2.34
C GLU A 207 17.38 -25.79 1.66
N GLY A 208 17.92 -25.77 0.44
CA GLY A 208 18.32 -26.98 -0.27
C GLY A 208 17.16 -27.97 -0.44
N LEU A 209 16.16 -27.60 -1.24
CA LEU A 209 14.93 -28.37 -1.45
C LEU A 209 15.23 -29.84 -1.81
N LYS A 210 14.60 -30.79 -1.12
CA LYS A 210 14.75 -32.24 -1.33
C LYS A 210 13.40 -32.85 -1.67
N LYS A 211 13.41 -34.00 -2.35
CA LYS A 211 12.17 -34.71 -2.72
C LYS A 211 11.25 -35.00 -1.53
N ARG A 212 11.81 -35.23 -0.33
CA ARG A 212 11.04 -35.44 0.91
C ARG A 212 10.23 -34.21 1.37
N HIS A 213 10.59 -33.01 0.91
CA HIS A 213 9.89 -31.77 1.22
C HIS A 213 8.64 -31.56 0.32
N GLU A 214 8.39 -32.43 -0.67
CA GLU A 214 7.16 -32.39 -1.45
C GLU A 214 5.94 -32.67 -0.55
N GLY A 215 4.93 -31.81 -0.62
CA GLY A 215 3.73 -31.91 0.23
C GLY A 215 2.81 -30.70 0.13
N ASP A 216 1.68 -30.80 0.82
CA ASP A 216 0.70 -29.72 0.95
C ASP A 216 0.89 -29.01 2.29
N TYR A 217 1.39 -27.78 2.24
CA TYR A 217 1.68 -26.96 3.40
C TYR A 217 0.51 -26.04 3.70
N THR A 218 0.00 -26.11 4.92
CA THR A 218 -1.16 -25.35 5.39
C THR A 218 -0.71 -24.34 6.43
N CYS A 219 -0.95 -23.06 6.13
CA CYS A 219 -0.87 -21.99 7.12
C CYS A 219 -2.20 -21.94 7.88
N ILE A 220 -2.12 -21.81 9.20
CA ILE A 220 -3.27 -21.75 10.11
C ILE A 220 -3.14 -20.48 10.94
N ALA A 221 -4.08 -19.55 10.78
CA ALA A 221 -4.15 -18.30 11.51
C ALA A 221 -5.24 -18.37 12.58
N VAL A 222 -4.85 -18.35 13.86
CA VAL A 222 -5.77 -18.58 14.99
C VAL A 222 -5.87 -17.35 15.87
N ASN A 223 -7.09 -16.90 16.15
CA ASN A 223 -7.37 -15.96 17.24
C ASN A 223 -8.50 -16.48 18.14
N LYS A 224 -8.94 -15.66 19.09
CA LYS A 224 -9.97 -16.07 20.06
C LYS A 224 -11.36 -16.33 19.46
N HIS A 225 -11.59 -15.91 18.20
CA HIS A 225 -12.88 -16.01 17.53
C HIS A 225 -12.95 -17.18 16.55
N ASN A 226 -11.87 -17.46 15.82
CA ASN A 226 -11.83 -18.55 14.84
C ASN A 226 -10.39 -19.00 14.53
N ALA A 227 -10.29 -20.02 13.68
CA ALA A 227 -9.06 -20.42 13.00
C ALA A 227 -9.31 -20.44 11.49
N ASP A 228 -8.56 -19.63 10.76
CA ASP A 228 -8.59 -19.61 9.29
C ASP A 228 -7.40 -20.40 8.72
N LYS A 229 -7.57 -21.01 7.55
CA LYS A 229 -6.59 -21.94 6.96
C LYS A 229 -6.43 -21.74 5.47
N ALA A 230 -5.18 -21.76 5.00
CA ALA A 230 -4.86 -21.71 3.58
C ALA A 230 -3.72 -22.67 3.24
N THR A 231 -3.87 -23.41 2.14
CA THR A 231 -2.95 -24.49 1.75
C THR A 231 -2.30 -24.21 0.41
N ALA A 232 -1.00 -24.52 0.29
CA ALA A 232 -0.26 -24.52 -0.95
C ALA A 232 0.60 -25.77 -1.09
N ARG A 233 0.75 -26.25 -2.33
CA ARG A 233 1.62 -27.39 -2.63
C ARG A 233 3.02 -26.93 -3.01
N ILE A 234 4.03 -27.61 -2.47
CA ILE A 234 5.40 -27.57 -3.00
C ILE A 234 5.61 -28.83 -3.84
N LYS A 235 5.96 -28.64 -5.12
CA LYS A 235 6.33 -29.70 -6.05
C LYS A 235 7.83 -29.65 -6.34
N VAL A 236 8.53 -30.76 -6.14
CA VAL A 236 9.97 -30.86 -6.40
C VAL A 236 10.22 -31.55 -7.72
N ILE A 237 10.88 -30.84 -8.64
CA ILE A 237 11.40 -31.35 -9.91
C ILE A 237 12.81 -31.89 -9.65
N ASN A 238 13.10 -33.05 -10.23
CA ASN A 238 14.44 -33.63 -10.24
C ASN A 238 15.17 -33.25 -11.53
#